data_AF-A0A7W1DT53-F1
#
_entry.id   AF-A0A7W1DT53-F1
#
_cell.length_a   1.000
_cell.length_b   1.000
_cell.length_c   1.000
_cell.angle_alpha   90.00
_cell.angle_beta   90.00
_cell.angle_gamma   90.00
#
_symmetry.space_group_name_H-M   'P 1'
#
loop_
_entity.id
_entity.type
_entity.pdbx_description
1 polymer ?
#
loop_
_entity_poly.entity_id
_entity_poly.type
_entity_poly.pdbx_seq_one_letter_code
_entity_poly.pdbx_strand_id
1 'polypeptide(L)' 'MPVSELLPALALRLARQVVAPHGGHAELTPLPGRGSVLQMIFPLPGSAT' A
#
# COMPACT_ATOMS: atom_id res chain seq x y z
N MET A 1 -18.16 -9.95 4.77
CA MET A 1 -17.07 -9.57 3.85
C MET A 1 -16.52 -10.82 3.21
N PRO A 2 -16.59 -10.99 1.88
CA PRO A 2 -15.97 -12.12 1.21
C PRO A 2 -14.45 -12.09 1.47
N VAL A 3 -13.83 -13.25 1.67
CA VAL A 3 -12.36 -13.39 1.91
C VAL A 3 -11.55 -12.68 0.82
N SER A 4 -12.09 -12.63 -0.40
CA SER A 4 -11.56 -11.89 -1.55
C SER A 4 -11.32 -10.39 -1.29
N GLU A 5 -12.11 -9.74 -0.43
CA GLU A 5 -11.97 -8.31 -0.11
C GLU A 5 -11.09 -8.07 1.12
N LEU A 6 -10.92 -9.08 1.96
CA LEU A 6 -10.06 -9.01 3.14
C LEU A 6 -8.57 -9.00 2.76
N LEU A 7 -8.18 -9.75 1.72
CA LEU A 7 -6.79 -9.82 1.29
C LEU A 7 -6.24 -8.46 0.81
N PRO A 8 -6.91 -7.70 -0.08
CA PRO A 8 -6.43 -6.37 -0.49
C PRO A 8 -6.39 -5.36 0.66
N ALA A 9 -7.39 -5.38 1.54
CA ALA A 9 -7.44 -4.50 2.70
C ALA A 9 -6.29 -4.79 3.69
N LEU A 10 -6.00 -6.08 3.94
CA LEU A 10 -4.88 -6.49 4.77
C LEU A 10 -3.54 -6.13 4.14
N ALA A 11 -3.37 -6.37 2.84
CA ALA A 11 -2.15 -6.02 2.12
C ALA A 11 -1.86 -4.52 2.19
N LEU A 12 -2.88 -3.67 1.99
CA LEU A 12 -2.74 -2.22 2.13
C LEU A 12 -2.38 -1.81 3.57
N ARG A 13 -3.02 -2.43 4.58
CA ARG A 13 -2.72 -2.15 6.00
C ARG A 13 -1.26 -2.47 6.33
N LEU A 14 -0.77 -3.63 5.91
CA LEU A 14 0.61 -4.07 6.15
C LEU A 14 1.59 -3.17 5.39
N ALA A 15 1.32 -2.84 4.13
CA ALA A 15 2.16 -1.93 3.36
C ALA A 15 2.31 -0.55 4.02
N ARG A 16 1.23 0.00 4.56
CA ARG A 16 1.26 1.26 5.34
C ARG A 16 2.15 1.16 6.58
N GLN A 17 2.15 0.02 7.27
CA GLN A 17 3.04 -0.22 8.41
C GLN A 17 4.51 -0.31 7.99
N VAL A 18 4.80 -0.87 6.80
CA VAL A 18 6.16 -0.98 6.27
C VAL A 18 6.71 0.38 5.83
N VAL A 19 5.92 1.21 5.15
CA VAL A 19 6.39 2.51 4.62
C VAL A 19 6.43 3.62 5.69
N ALA A 20 5.62 3.52 6.75
CA ALA A 20 5.48 4.57 7.77
C ALA A 20 6.80 4.96 8.48
N PRO A 21 7.67 4.01 8.91
CA PRO A 21 8.96 4.35 9.52
C PRO A 21 9.91 5.12 8.61
N HIS A 22 9.69 5.05 7.29
CA HIS A 22 10.50 5.70 6.28
C HIS A 22 9.88 7.03 5.81
N GLY A 23 8.79 7.50 6.40
CA GLY A 23 8.05 8.67 5.89
C GLY A 23 7.42 8.43 4.52
N GLY A 24 7.26 7.16 4.12
CA GLY A 24 6.63 6.76 2.88
C GLY A 24 5.11 6.66 2.98
N HIS A 25 4.49 6.32 1.86
CA HIS A 25 3.04 6.06 1.77
C HIS A 25 2.75 4.86 0.88
N ALA A 26 1.57 4.27 1.06
CA ALA A 26 1.13 3.12 0.28
C ALA A 26 -0.33 3.28 -0.13
N GLU A 27 -0.61 2.92 -1.39
CA GLU A 27 -1.91 3.06 -2.04
C GLU A 27 -2.32 1.76 -2.72
N LEU A 28 -3.62 1.50 -2.75
CA LEU A 28 -4.20 0.33 -3.40
C LEU A 28 -5.22 0.79 -4.44
N THR A 29 -4.98 0.44 -5.70
CA THR A 29 -5.89 0.75 -6.80
C THR A 29 -6.58 -0.54 -7.25
N PRO A 30 -7.91 -0.67 -7.09
CA PRO A 30 -8.64 -1.81 -7.63
C PRO A 30 -8.65 -1.77 -9.16
N LEU A 31 -8.47 -2.93 -9.78
CA LEU A 31 -8.59 -3.17 -11.21
C LEU A 31 -9.80 -4.08 -11.46
N PRO A 32 -10.96 -3.53 -11.86
CA PRO A 32 -12.19 -4.30 -12.05
C PRO A 32 -11.97 -5.53 -12.94
N GLY A 33 -12.34 -6.70 -12.45
CA GLY A 33 -12.19 -7.98 -13.15
C GLY A 33 -10.76 -8.52 -13.28
N ARG A 34 -9.75 -7.85 -12.71
CA ARG A 34 -8.33 -8.27 -12.79
C ARG A 34 -7.61 -8.37 -11.45
N GLY A 35 -8.06 -7.66 -10.41
CA GLY A 35 -7.45 -7.68 -9.08
C GLY A 35 -7.20 -6.27 -8.55
N SER A 36 -6.04 -6.03 -7.93
CA SER A 36 -5.63 -4.72 -7.43
C SER A 36 -4.14 -4.51 -7.62
N VAL A 37 -3.73 -3.26 -7.76
CA VAL A 37 -2.31 -2.83 -7.72
C VAL A 37 -2.04 -2.23 -6.36
N LEU A 38 -0.98 -2.67 -5.69
CA LEU A 38 -0.46 -2.10 -4.46
C LEU A 38 0.83 -1.34 -4.79
N GLN A 39 0.86 -0.05 -4.52
CA GLN A 39 2.05 0.79 -4.68
C GLN A 39 2.57 1.21 -3.31
N MET A 40 3.89 1.13 -3.14
CA MET A 40 4.61 1.57 -1.94
C MET A 40 5.65 2.59 -2.37
N ILE A 41 5.59 3.78 -1.80
CA ILE A 41 6.40 4.92 -2.18
C ILE A 41 7.23 5.32 -0.98
N PHE A 42 8.54 5.38 -1.19
CA PHE A 42 9.52 5.75 -0.18
C PHE A 42 10.18 7.08 -0.60
N PRO A 43 10.40 8.01 0.33
CA PRO A 43 11.15 9.23 0.02
C PRO A 43 12.60 8.88 -0.29
N LEU A 44 13.22 9.68 -1.17
CA LEU A 44 14.64 9.57 -1.44
C LEU A 44 15.43 10.00 -0.19
N PRO A 45 16.49 9.25 0.19
CA PRO A 45 17.34 9.64 1.30
C PRO A 45 17.94 11.03 1.04
N GLY A 46 17.75 11.96 1.98
CA GLY A 46 18.19 13.36 1.87
C GLY A 46 17.14 14.37 1.39
N SER A 47 15.91 13.93 1.09
CA SER A 47 14.81 14.83 0.70
C SER A 47 14.01 15.42 1.88
N ALA A 48 14.36 15.09 3.12
CA ALA A 48 13.73 15.64 4.31
C ALA A 48 14.39 17.01 4.64
N THR A 49 13.87 18.07 4.04
CA THR A 49 14.08 19.47 4.47
C THR A 49 13.12 19.84 5.58
#